data_AF-A0A1A9MX88-F1
#
_entry.id   AF-A0A1A9MX88-F1
#
_cell.length_a   1.000
_cell.length_b   1.000
_cell.length_c   1.000
_cell.angle_alpha   90.00
_cell.angle_beta   90.00
_cell.angle_gamma   90.00
#
_symmetry.space_group_name_H-M   'P 1'
#
loop_
_entity.id
_entity.type
_entity.pdbx_description
1 polymer ?
#
loop_
_entity_poly.entity_id
_entity_poly.type
_entity_poly.pdbx_seq_one_letter_code
_entity_poly.pdbx_strand_id
1 'polypeptide(L)'
;MHTATYLSSEMFEIQDGGDKVSPSELLDWGPFDRLGVIVNAPFGGLGASLLIQVATTAFYDSPGRDRRRRPVYPEIYLFHVGAKHGNHSAFDFWPPRKEIFVENDHVDVLGSVNSHGITHLVVPEGPAQNLKHHFKEPDAAADRIKQCYAYGYDGIVEDSTLRINAFGAAPIENSAKSLRPGPMLEFLASRRLPPLQRVDNERVIENYRRRAAEVPNAIHEERSKRFDECLRQGRITETYRRIDLKHALDRLCMDLLS
;
A
#
# COMPACT_ATOMS: atom_id res chain seq x y z
N MET A 1 -11.56 11.79 8.98
CA MET A 1 -12.07 11.11 7.78
C MET A 1 -11.61 9.66 7.91
N HIS A 2 -12.52 8.71 8.16
CA HIS A 2 -12.18 7.30 8.21
C HIS A 2 -12.39 6.73 6.80
N THR A 3 -11.40 6.06 6.23
CA THR A 3 -11.54 5.44 4.90
C THR A 3 -12.73 4.48 4.84
N ALA A 4 -13.09 3.87 5.98
CA ALA A 4 -14.26 3.01 6.18
C ALA A 4 -15.60 3.59 5.65
N THR A 5 -15.76 4.91 5.63
CA THR A 5 -16.96 5.59 5.09
C THR A 5 -16.66 6.43 3.87
N TYR A 6 -15.39 6.58 3.50
CA TYR A 6 -14.93 7.47 2.44
C TYR A 6 -14.58 6.71 1.15
N LEU A 7 -14.23 5.43 1.25
CA LEU A 7 -13.99 4.53 0.12
C LEU A 7 -15.09 3.48 0.01
N SER A 8 -15.54 3.24 -1.21
CA SER A 8 -16.46 2.16 -1.59
C SER A 8 -15.82 1.32 -2.69
N SER A 9 -16.13 0.02 -2.72
CA SER A 9 -15.71 -0.88 -3.80
C SER A 9 -16.21 -0.41 -5.17
N GLU A 10 -17.36 0.28 -5.22
CA GLU A 10 -17.95 0.87 -6.43
C GLU A 10 -17.08 1.98 -7.06
N MET A 11 -16.10 2.51 -6.32
CA MET A 11 -15.15 3.50 -6.84
C MET A 11 -14.06 2.86 -7.72
N PHE A 12 -14.05 1.53 -7.84
CA PHE A 12 -13.04 0.78 -8.57
C PHE A 12 -13.67 -0.08 -9.66
N GLU A 13 -13.13 0.01 -10.87
CA GLU A 13 -13.37 -0.97 -11.93
C GLU A 13 -12.12 -1.81 -12.10
N ILE A 14 -12.26 -3.12 -11.94
CA ILE A 14 -11.15 -4.07 -11.95
C ILE A 14 -11.33 -4.99 -13.14
N GLN A 15 -10.26 -5.16 -13.92
CA GLN A 15 -10.16 -6.13 -15.00
C GLN A 15 -9.00 -7.07 -14.71
N ASP A 16 -9.25 -8.37 -14.60
CA ASP A 16 -8.24 -9.43 -14.42
C ASP A 16 -8.33 -10.43 -15.57
N GLY A 17 -7.25 -10.63 -16.32
CA GLY A 17 -7.24 -11.50 -17.49
C GLY A 17 -8.19 -11.08 -18.62
N GLY A 18 -8.67 -9.82 -18.61
CA GLY A 18 -9.67 -9.30 -19.54
C GLY A 18 -11.11 -9.35 -19.02
N ASP A 19 -11.38 -10.09 -17.94
CA ASP A 19 -12.70 -10.19 -17.32
C ASP A 19 -12.90 -9.11 -16.26
N LYS A 20 -14.10 -8.55 -16.18
CA LYS A 20 -14.48 -7.63 -15.10
C LYS A 20 -14.74 -8.43 -13.82
N VAL A 21 -14.05 -8.07 -12.75
CA VAL A 21 -14.16 -8.76 -11.45
C VAL A 21 -14.44 -7.78 -10.31
N SER A 22 -15.05 -8.26 -9.24
CA SER A 22 -15.20 -7.53 -7.96
C SER A 22 -13.92 -7.61 -7.11
N PRO A 23 -13.74 -6.71 -6.12
CA PRO A 23 -12.65 -6.83 -5.14
C PRO A 23 -12.60 -8.19 -4.43
N SER A 24 -13.76 -8.77 -4.10
CA SER A 24 -13.86 -10.07 -3.47
C SER A 24 -13.42 -11.21 -4.38
N GLU A 25 -13.77 -11.15 -5.67
CA GLU A 25 -13.35 -12.16 -6.65
C GLU A 25 -11.85 -12.03 -6.97
N LEU A 26 -11.35 -10.80 -7.08
CA LEU A 26 -9.93 -10.56 -7.33
C LEU A 26 -9.07 -11.15 -6.20
N LEU A 27 -9.42 -10.83 -4.95
CA LEU A 27 -8.57 -11.11 -3.79
C LEU A 27 -8.92 -12.41 -3.06
N ASP A 28 -10.12 -13.00 -3.25
CA ASP A 28 -10.61 -14.06 -2.37
C ASP A 28 -10.45 -13.69 -0.87
N TRP A 29 -10.88 -12.47 -0.54
CA TRP A 29 -10.59 -11.82 0.75
C TRP A 29 -11.53 -12.26 1.87
N GLY A 30 -10.97 -12.90 2.88
CA GLY A 30 -11.60 -13.32 4.11
C GLY A 30 -11.29 -12.40 5.31
N PRO A 31 -11.92 -12.68 6.48
CA PRO A 31 -11.85 -11.79 7.64
C PRO A 31 -10.46 -11.71 8.29
N PHE A 32 -9.54 -12.61 7.96
CA PHE A 32 -8.19 -12.69 8.52
C PHE A 32 -7.09 -12.40 7.50
N ASP A 33 -7.48 -12.08 6.25
CA ASP A 33 -6.52 -11.76 5.21
C ASP A 33 -5.80 -10.44 5.48
N ARG A 34 -4.56 -10.39 5.01
CA ARG A 34 -3.63 -9.29 5.25
C ARG A 34 -2.87 -8.96 3.99
N LEU A 35 -2.78 -7.67 3.68
CA LEU A 35 -1.98 -7.17 2.58
C LEU A 35 -0.60 -6.77 3.10
N GLY A 36 0.46 -7.24 2.44
CA GLY A 36 1.81 -6.75 2.60
C GLY A 36 2.30 -6.11 1.31
N VAL A 37 2.77 -4.87 1.38
CA VAL A 37 3.33 -4.16 0.23
C VAL A 37 4.78 -3.85 0.52
N ILE A 38 5.68 -4.33 -0.35
CA ILE A 38 7.11 -4.02 -0.29
C ILE A 38 7.35 -2.67 -0.97
N VAL A 39 8.09 -1.77 -0.32
CA VAL A 39 8.51 -0.47 -0.85
C VAL A 39 9.98 -0.29 -0.60
N ASN A 40 10.71 0.03 -1.66
CA ASN A 40 12.17 0.14 -1.68
C ASN A 40 12.65 1.41 -2.41
N ALA A 41 11.73 2.30 -2.78
CA ALA A 41 12.02 3.60 -3.39
C ALA A 41 11.10 4.69 -2.80
N PRO A 42 11.55 5.96 -2.70
CA PRO A 42 10.74 7.07 -2.20
C PRO A 42 9.38 7.19 -2.89
N PHE A 43 8.28 7.14 -2.11
CA PHE A 43 6.90 7.10 -2.61
C PHE A 43 6.61 5.97 -3.61
N GLY A 44 7.43 4.92 -3.62
CA GLY A 44 7.27 3.77 -4.51
C GLY A 44 5.93 3.08 -4.30
N GLY A 45 5.46 2.97 -3.05
CA GLY A 45 4.17 2.37 -2.71
C GLY A 45 2.95 3.04 -3.35
N LEU A 46 3.08 4.28 -3.86
CA LEU A 46 2.01 4.93 -4.61
C LEU A 46 1.72 4.25 -5.96
N GLY A 47 2.66 3.48 -6.51
CA GLY A 47 2.39 2.64 -7.68
C GLY A 47 1.46 1.46 -7.40
N ALA A 48 1.16 1.18 -6.14
CA ALA A 48 0.16 0.21 -5.72
C ALA A 48 -1.04 0.84 -5.00
N SER A 49 -1.26 2.15 -5.18
CA SER A 49 -2.24 2.90 -4.41
C SER A 49 -3.68 2.40 -4.61
N LEU A 50 -4.03 1.96 -5.82
CA LEU A 50 -5.37 1.44 -6.10
C LEU A 50 -5.56 0.04 -5.53
N LEU A 51 -4.58 -0.87 -5.68
CA LEU A 51 -4.65 -2.21 -5.10
C LEU A 51 -4.70 -2.17 -3.56
N ILE A 52 -3.95 -1.26 -2.93
CA ILE A 52 -4.01 -1.00 -1.48
C ILE A 52 -5.44 -0.60 -1.06
N GLN A 53 -6.06 0.31 -1.82
CA GLN A 53 -7.41 0.79 -1.52
C GLN A 53 -8.49 -0.27 -1.82
N VAL A 54 -8.31 -1.08 -2.87
CA VAL A 54 -9.17 -2.23 -3.15
C VAL A 54 -9.13 -3.23 -1.99
N ALA A 55 -7.95 -3.60 -1.51
CA ALA A 55 -7.80 -4.45 -0.32
C ALA A 55 -8.40 -3.81 0.94
N THR A 56 -8.27 -2.50 1.09
CA THR A 56 -8.90 -1.74 2.18
C THR A 56 -10.43 -1.85 2.12
N THR A 57 -11.04 -1.70 0.95
CA THR A 57 -12.49 -1.89 0.81
C THR A 57 -12.90 -3.34 1.09
N ALA A 58 -12.16 -4.32 0.58
CA ALA A 58 -12.41 -5.74 0.84
C ALA A 58 -12.32 -6.08 2.34
N PHE A 59 -11.39 -5.46 3.08
CA PHE A 59 -11.32 -5.60 4.53
C PHE A 59 -12.58 -5.10 5.24
N TYR A 60 -13.08 -3.92 4.85
CA TYR A 60 -14.28 -3.32 5.45
C TYR A 60 -15.57 -4.04 5.07
N ASP A 61 -15.60 -4.61 3.86
CA ASP A 61 -16.74 -5.35 3.29
C ASP A 61 -16.71 -6.85 3.59
N SER A 62 -15.71 -7.33 4.32
CA SER A 62 -15.52 -8.75 4.60
C SER A 62 -16.77 -9.36 5.28
N PRO A 63 -17.32 -10.46 4.73
CA PRO A 63 -18.54 -11.08 5.26
C PRO A 63 -18.44 -11.44 6.75
N GLY A 64 -19.55 -11.28 7.48
CA GLY A 64 -19.63 -11.60 8.90
C GLY A 64 -18.90 -10.61 9.83
N ARG A 65 -18.43 -9.47 9.31
CA ARG A 65 -17.79 -8.39 10.10
C ARG A 65 -18.55 -7.07 9.91
N ASP A 66 -18.79 -6.35 11.00
CA ASP A 66 -19.45 -5.03 10.97
C ASP A 66 -18.42 -3.89 11.04
N ARG A 67 -17.40 -3.96 10.18
CA ARG A 67 -16.25 -3.05 10.23
C ARG A 67 -16.57 -1.66 9.71
N ARG A 68 -17.61 -1.48 8.89
CA ARG A 68 -18.05 -0.14 8.47
C ARG A 68 -18.77 0.62 9.58
N ARG A 69 -19.52 -0.04 10.47
CA ARG A 69 -20.16 0.61 11.62
C ARG A 69 -19.24 0.74 12.83
N ARG A 70 -18.28 -0.18 12.99
CA ARG A 70 -17.25 -0.15 14.04
C ARG A 70 -15.86 -0.18 13.41
N PRO A 71 -15.41 0.96 12.84
CA PRO A 71 -14.17 1.00 12.08
C PRO A 71 -12.97 0.68 12.97
N VAL A 72 -12.25 -0.36 12.55
CA VAL A 72 -10.88 -0.62 12.92
C VAL A 72 -10.01 -0.42 11.68
N TYR A 73 -8.75 -0.04 11.88
CA TYR A 73 -7.84 0.13 10.74
C TYR A 73 -7.58 -1.22 10.05
N PRO A 74 -7.54 -1.26 8.71
CA PRO A 74 -7.40 -2.47 7.92
C PRO A 74 -6.08 -3.19 8.18
N GLU A 75 -6.06 -4.52 8.09
CA GLU A 75 -4.84 -5.33 8.26
C GLU A 75 -3.97 -5.28 7.00
N ILE A 76 -3.47 -4.09 6.69
CA ILE A 76 -2.53 -3.80 5.60
C ILE A 76 -1.20 -3.32 6.19
N TYR A 77 -0.11 -3.70 5.56
CA TYR A 77 1.24 -3.50 6.05
C TYR A 77 2.15 -3.00 4.93
N LEU A 78 2.98 -2.01 5.23
CA LEU A 78 3.93 -1.42 4.29
C LEU A 78 5.35 -1.72 4.78
N PHE A 79 6.11 -2.49 4.02
CA PHE A 79 7.48 -2.89 4.34
C PHE A 79 8.45 -1.97 3.59
N HIS A 80 9.00 -1.01 4.30
CA HIS A 80 10.04 -0.11 3.83
C HIS A 80 11.41 -0.82 3.90
N VAL A 81 11.99 -1.14 2.75
CA VAL A 81 13.24 -1.90 2.61
C VAL A 81 14.41 -0.93 2.43
N GLY A 82 15.42 -1.06 3.29
CA GLY A 82 16.69 -0.33 3.23
C GLY A 82 16.66 1.15 3.62
N ALA A 83 15.51 1.81 3.54
CA ALA A 83 15.32 3.19 3.95
C ALA A 83 13.84 3.48 4.25
N LYS A 84 13.56 4.68 4.79
CA LYS A 84 12.19 5.15 4.96
C LYS A 84 11.75 5.89 3.70
N HIS A 85 10.70 5.39 3.04
CA HIS A 85 10.31 5.84 1.71
C HIS A 85 9.12 6.82 1.70
N GLY A 86 8.98 7.61 2.76
CA GLY A 86 7.98 8.65 2.89
C GLY A 86 6.64 8.20 3.47
N ASN A 87 5.79 9.18 3.77
CA ASN A 87 4.55 8.97 4.51
C ASN A 87 3.44 8.35 3.66
N HIS A 88 2.92 7.19 4.05
CA HIS A 88 1.75 6.55 3.42
C HIS A 88 0.53 6.49 4.35
N SER A 89 0.54 7.17 5.50
CA SER A 89 -0.53 7.07 6.49
C SER A 89 -1.91 7.50 5.98
N ALA A 90 -1.98 8.22 4.85
CA ALA A 90 -3.24 8.57 4.18
C ALA A 90 -4.00 7.35 3.62
N PHE A 91 -3.32 6.21 3.44
CA PHE A 91 -3.91 4.94 3.03
C PHE A 91 -4.30 4.04 4.20
N ASP A 92 -4.43 4.59 5.41
CA ASP A 92 -4.77 3.82 6.62
C ASP A 92 -3.73 2.78 7.07
N PHE A 93 -2.46 2.97 6.69
CA PHE A 93 -1.31 2.38 7.38
C PHE A 93 -1.15 2.99 8.79
N TRP A 94 -2.09 2.66 9.66
CA TRP A 94 -2.18 3.14 11.03
C TRP A 94 -2.70 2.03 11.96
N PRO A 95 -2.23 1.92 13.21
CA PRO A 95 -1.20 2.74 13.88
C PRO A 95 0.20 2.62 13.25
N PRO A 96 1.17 3.49 13.61
CA PRO A 96 2.48 3.56 12.95
C PRO A 96 3.22 2.21 12.81
N ARG A 97 2.94 1.22 13.67
CA ARG A 97 3.47 -0.15 13.55
C ARG A 97 3.10 -0.89 12.26
N LYS A 98 2.20 -0.35 11.43
CA LYS A 98 1.85 -0.92 10.12
C LYS A 98 2.79 -0.46 9.00
N GLU A 99 3.60 0.55 9.25
CA GLU A 99 4.77 0.86 8.44
C GLU A 99 5.98 0.21 9.11
N ILE A 100 6.49 -0.85 8.49
CA ILE A 100 7.57 -1.69 9.00
C ILE A 100 8.84 -1.31 8.26
N PHE A 101 9.94 -1.17 8.99
CA PHE A 101 11.25 -0.83 8.42
C PHE A 101 12.14 -2.07 8.56
N VAL A 102 12.70 -2.51 7.45
CA VAL A 102 13.59 -3.66 7.38
C VAL A 102 14.84 -3.27 6.61
N GLU A 103 15.96 -3.89 6.96
CA GLU A 103 17.20 -3.72 6.21
C GLU A 103 17.05 -4.19 4.76
N ASN A 104 17.94 -3.77 3.87
CA ASN A 104 17.98 -4.26 2.50
C ASN A 104 18.59 -5.67 2.44
N ASP A 105 17.89 -6.63 3.06
CA ASP A 105 18.22 -8.04 3.10
C ASP A 105 16.95 -8.87 2.85
N HIS A 106 16.95 -9.68 1.79
CA HIS A 106 15.79 -10.52 1.44
C HIS A 106 15.42 -11.53 2.52
N VAL A 107 16.36 -11.92 3.38
CA VAL A 107 16.09 -12.80 4.53
C VAL A 107 15.24 -12.07 5.56
N ASP A 108 15.66 -10.88 5.96
CA ASP A 108 14.95 -10.04 6.94
C ASP A 108 13.58 -9.61 6.42
N VAL A 109 13.50 -9.25 5.12
CA VAL A 109 12.24 -8.91 4.46
C VAL A 109 11.26 -10.08 4.53
N LEU A 110 11.67 -11.29 4.13
CA LEU A 110 10.79 -12.46 4.16
C LEU A 110 10.40 -12.83 5.60
N GLY A 111 11.34 -12.83 6.53
CA GLY A 111 11.07 -13.09 7.95
C GLY A 111 10.06 -12.10 8.53
N SER A 112 10.13 -10.83 8.13
CA SER A 112 9.14 -9.81 8.52
C SER A 112 7.78 -10.04 7.88
N VAL A 113 7.71 -10.37 6.59
CA VAL A 113 6.47 -10.75 5.89
C VAL A 113 5.78 -11.92 6.61
N ASN A 114 6.55 -12.97 6.95
CA ASN A 114 6.03 -14.12 7.69
C ASN A 114 5.58 -13.76 9.10
N SER A 115 6.36 -12.95 9.84
CA SER A 115 6.04 -12.53 11.21
C SER A 115 4.74 -11.72 11.29
N HIS A 116 4.35 -11.04 10.21
CA HIS A 116 3.10 -10.27 10.14
C HIS A 116 1.92 -11.06 9.56
N GLY A 117 2.15 -12.32 9.15
CA GLY A 117 1.11 -13.22 8.67
C GLY A 117 0.48 -12.77 7.35
N ILE A 118 1.27 -12.19 6.44
CA ILE A 118 0.78 -11.70 5.15
C ILE A 118 0.16 -12.82 4.33
N THR A 119 -1.00 -12.56 3.73
CA THR A 119 -1.71 -13.51 2.83
C THR A 119 -1.74 -13.02 1.38
N HIS A 120 -1.58 -11.71 1.16
CA HIS A 120 -1.47 -11.08 -0.16
C HIS A 120 -0.20 -10.26 -0.21
N LEU A 121 0.72 -10.61 -1.10
CA LEU A 121 2.02 -9.95 -1.19
C LEU A 121 2.11 -9.12 -2.48
N VAL A 122 2.48 -7.85 -2.34
CA VAL A 122 2.65 -6.91 -3.44
C VAL A 122 4.10 -6.45 -3.44
N VAL A 123 4.80 -6.69 -4.55
CA VAL A 123 6.23 -6.39 -4.70
C VAL A 123 6.46 -5.45 -5.88
N PRO A 124 7.46 -4.57 -5.84
CA PRO A 124 7.80 -3.76 -6.98
C PRO A 124 8.30 -4.63 -8.15
N GLU A 125 8.10 -4.17 -9.37
CA GLU A 125 8.76 -4.75 -10.53
C GLU A 125 10.28 -4.58 -10.43
N GLY A 126 10.98 -5.54 -11.03
CA GLY A 126 12.43 -5.63 -10.98
C GLY A 126 12.90 -6.97 -11.53
N PRO A 127 14.21 -7.11 -11.79
CA PRO A 127 14.79 -8.38 -12.17
C PRO A 127 14.55 -9.41 -11.06
N ALA A 128 14.18 -10.62 -11.45
CA ALA A 128 14.15 -11.73 -10.51
C ALA A 128 15.60 -12.10 -10.16
N GLN A 129 15.88 -12.20 -8.86
CA GLN A 129 17.17 -12.62 -8.35
C GLN A 129 17.07 -14.05 -7.81
N ASN A 130 18.12 -14.85 -7.95
CA ASN A 130 18.15 -16.21 -7.39
C ASN A 130 18.46 -16.15 -5.88
N LEU A 131 17.48 -15.73 -5.09
CA LEU A 131 17.64 -15.44 -3.66
C LEU A 131 17.52 -16.72 -2.82
N LYS A 132 18.33 -16.81 -1.76
CA LYS A 132 18.36 -17.98 -0.86
C LYS A 132 17.94 -17.61 0.56
N HIS A 133 16.68 -17.81 0.88
CA HIS A 133 16.15 -17.53 2.22
C HIS A 133 16.53 -18.59 3.26
N HIS A 134 16.29 -18.27 4.54
CA HIS A 134 16.44 -19.20 5.65
C HIS A 134 15.56 -20.44 5.48
N PHE A 135 16.02 -21.55 6.06
CA PHE A 135 15.31 -22.82 6.02
C PHE A 135 13.88 -22.64 6.54
N LYS A 136 12.90 -23.16 5.78
CA LYS A 136 11.45 -23.10 6.04
C LYS A 136 10.76 -21.74 5.92
N GLU A 137 11.48 -20.63 5.73
CA GLU A 137 10.83 -19.33 5.46
C GLU A 137 10.01 -19.33 4.15
N PRO A 138 10.50 -19.87 3.02
CA PRO A 138 9.69 -19.96 1.80
C PRO A 138 8.48 -20.89 1.94
N ASP A 139 8.63 -22.02 2.64
CA ASP A 139 7.53 -22.97 2.87
C ASP A 139 6.44 -22.34 3.75
N ALA A 140 6.83 -21.57 4.77
CA ALA A 140 5.89 -20.85 5.63
C ALA A 140 5.15 -19.73 4.87
N ALA A 141 5.81 -19.10 3.91
CA ALA A 141 5.17 -18.15 3.00
C ALA A 141 4.20 -18.87 2.05
N ALA A 142 4.60 -20.02 1.50
CA ALA A 142 3.78 -20.83 0.60
C ALA A 142 2.52 -21.40 1.25
N ASP A 143 2.58 -21.74 2.54
CA ASP A 143 1.42 -22.19 3.33
C ASP A 143 0.35 -21.09 3.50
N ARG A 144 0.76 -19.81 3.51
CA ARG A 144 -0.12 -18.69 3.90
C ARG A 144 -0.49 -17.74 2.76
N ILE A 145 0.45 -17.43 1.87
CA ILE A 145 0.26 -16.44 0.82
C ILE A 145 -0.63 -17.05 -0.27
N LYS A 146 -1.80 -16.44 -0.45
CA LYS A 146 -2.80 -16.82 -1.45
C LYS A 146 -2.44 -16.28 -2.82
N GLN A 147 -2.02 -15.01 -2.87
CA GLN A 147 -1.85 -14.28 -4.12
C GLN A 147 -0.68 -13.30 -4.04
N CYS A 148 0.03 -13.14 -5.17
CA CYS A 148 1.12 -12.20 -5.32
C CYS A 148 0.90 -11.29 -6.53
N TYR A 149 1.31 -10.03 -6.40
CA TYR A 149 1.22 -9.01 -7.44
C TYR A 149 2.53 -8.24 -7.59
N ALA A 150 2.92 -7.97 -8.83
CA ALA A 150 3.97 -7.03 -9.16
C ALA A 150 3.37 -5.67 -9.56
N TYR A 151 4.01 -4.57 -9.15
CA TYR A 151 3.60 -3.20 -9.48
C TYR A 151 4.79 -2.34 -9.93
N GLY A 152 4.57 -1.39 -10.84
CA GLY A 152 5.55 -0.37 -11.20
C GLY A 152 5.45 0.85 -10.29
N TYR A 153 6.55 1.54 -9.95
CA TYR A 153 6.51 2.70 -9.04
C TYR A 153 5.65 3.86 -9.55
N ASP A 154 5.35 3.90 -10.84
CA ASP A 154 4.47 4.87 -11.47
C ASP A 154 3.04 4.36 -11.70
N GLY A 155 2.75 3.17 -11.18
CA GLY A 155 1.46 2.51 -11.32
C GLY A 155 1.28 1.76 -12.63
N ILE A 156 2.30 1.69 -13.50
CA ILE A 156 2.19 1.02 -14.79
C ILE A 156 3.15 -0.17 -14.84
N VAL A 157 2.60 -1.32 -15.21
CA VAL A 157 3.32 -2.55 -15.51
C VAL A 157 3.08 -2.90 -16.97
N GLU A 158 4.17 -3.16 -17.70
CA GLU A 158 4.11 -3.70 -19.08
C GLU A 158 3.59 -5.15 -19.06
N ASP A 159 2.90 -5.61 -20.12
CA ASP A 159 2.28 -6.94 -20.16
C ASP A 159 1.46 -7.30 -18.90
N SER A 160 0.74 -6.30 -18.37
CA SER A 160 -0.09 -6.44 -17.18
C SER A 160 -1.25 -7.39 -17.41
N THR A 161 -1.55 -8.21 -16.41
CA THR A 161 -2.73 -9.09 -16.39
C THR A 161 -3.90 -8.47 -15.63
N LEU A 162 -3.62 -7.48 -14.78
CA LEU A 162 -4.59 -6.81 -13.92
C LEU A 162 -4.57 -5.30 -14.19
N ARG A 163 -5.74 -4.70 -14.34
CA ARG A 163 -5.93 -3.25 -14.43
C ARG A 163 -6.99 -2.81 -13.42
N ILE A 164 -6.68 -1.74 -12.69
CA ILE A 164 -7.62 -1.10 -11.77
C ILE A 164 -7.78 0.35 -12.21
N ASN A 165 -9.03 0.74 -12.46
CA ASN A 165 -9.41 2.12 -12.69
C ASN A 165 -10.13 2.65 -11.47
N ALA A 166 -9.75 3.83 -10.99
CA ALA A 166 -10.44 4.50 -9.90
C ALA A 166 -11.24 5.72 -10.39
N PHE A 167 -12.37 5.96 -9.73
CA PHE A 167 -13.29 7.06 -10.02
C PHE A 167 -13.56 7.91 -8.78
N GLY A 168 -13.77 9.20 -9.02
CA GLY A 168 -14.08 10.16 -7.96
C GLY A 168 -12.84 10.63 -7.19
N ALA A 169 -13.02 11.66 -6.36
CA ALA A 169 -11.92 12.31 -5.66
C ALA A 169 -11.28 11.42 -4.58
N ALA A 170 -12.05 10.52 -3.98
CA ALA A 170 -11.62 9.80 -2.78
C ALA A 170 -10.37 8.93 -2.98
N PRO A 171 -10.27 8.08 -4.03
CA PRO A 171 -9.05 7.32 -4.28
C PRO A 171 -7.83 8.18 -4.64
N ILE A 172 -8.05 9.37 -5.21
CA ILE A 172 -7.01 10.30 -5.65
C ILE A 172 -6.42 11.07 -4.45
N GLU A 173 -7.28 11.49 -3.52
CA GLU A 173 -6.87 12.33 -2.40
C GLU A 173 -5.81 11.66 -1.50
N ASN A 174 -5.82 10.35 -1.34
CA ASN A 174 -4.87 9.64 -0.47
C ASN A 174 -3.44 9.70 -1.03
N SER A 175 -3.28 9.53 -2.35
CA SER A 175 -2.00 9.74 -3.03
C SER A 175 -1.55 11.20 -2.94
N ALA A 176 -2.46 12.15 -3.17
CA ALA A 176 -2.17 13.58 -3.07
C ALA A 176 -1.72 14.00 -1.65
N LYS A 177 -2.38 13.49 -0.60
CA LYS A 177 -2.02 13.74 0.80
C LYS A 177 -0.59 13.24 1.12
N SER A 178 -0.21 12.08 0.58
CA SER A 178 1.13 11.51 0.78
C SER A 178 2.22 12.37 0.13
N LEU A 179 1.96 12.89 -1.08
CA LEU A 179 2.90 13.72 -1.84
C LEU A 179 2.93 15.19 -1.36
N ARG A 180 1.82 15.70 -0.86
CA ARG A 180 1.63 17.11 -0.47
C ARG A 180 1.18 17.17 0.99
N PRO A 181 2.10 17.03 1.94
CA PRO A 181 1.74 16.89 3.36
C PRO A 181 1.19 18.17 3.99
N GLY A 182 1.49 19.36 3.42
CA GLY A 182 1.12 20.67 3.97
C GLY A 182 -0.38 20.83 4.29
N PRO A 183 -1.29 20.69 3.30
CA PRO A 183 -2.73 20.81 3.55
C PRO A 183 -3.27 19.86 4.63
N MET A 184 -2.75 18.64 4.71
CA MET A 184 -3.16 17.69 5.75
C MET A 184 -2.66 18.13 7.13
N LEU A 185 -1.42 18.60 7.24
CA LEU A 185 -0.86 19.12 8.49
C LEU A 185 -1.65 20.34 8.99
N GLU A 186 -2.01 21.27 8.10
CA GLU A 186 -2.86 22.43 8.41
C GLU A 186 -4.26 21.99 8.85
N PHE A 187 -4.85 21.04 8.14
CA PHE A 187 -6.14 20.46 8.52
C PHE A 187 -6.08 19.85 9.91
N LEU A 188 -5.10 18.99 10.20
CA LEU A 188 -4.94 18.34 11.50
C LEU A 188 -4.69 19.35 12.63
N ALA A 189 -3.88 20.39 12.38
CA ALA A 189 -3.57 21.43 13.36
C ALA A 189 -4.76 22.34 13.67
N SER A 190 -5.68 22.55 12.72
CA SER A 190 -6.86 23.40 12.90
C SER A 190 -8.05 22.70 13.59
N ARG A 191 -7.99 21.37 13.81
CA ARG A 191 -9.08 20.61 14.43
C ARG A 191 -9.33 21.02 15.88
N ARG A 192 -10.57 21.41 16.19
CA ARG A 192 -11.04 21.59 17.56
C ARG A 192 -11.49 20.25 18.13
N LEU A 193 -10.66 19.67 19.00
CA LEU A 193 -10.91 18.35 19.60
C LEU A 193 -11.09 18.42 21.13
N PRO A 194 -11.83 17.47 21.74
CA PRO A 194 -11.83 17.25 23.18
C PRO A 194 -10.41 16.90 23.70
N PRO A 195 -10.10 17.14 24.99
CA PRO A 195 -8.73 17.01 25.53
C PRO A 195 -8.03 15.67 25.24
N LEU A 196 -8.70 14.53 25.44
CA LEU A 196 -8.12 13.21 25.18
C LEU A 196 -7.78 13.00 23.70
N GLN A 197 -8.64 13.49 22.80
CA GLN A 197 -8.41 13.39 21.36
C GLN A 197 -7.34 14.36 20.85
N ARG A 198 -7.03 15.43 21.60
CA ARG A 198 -5.94 16.36 21.25
C ARG A 198 -4.59 15.68 21.36
N VAL A 199 -4.34 14.95 22.45
CA VAL A 199 -3.07 14.23 22.67
C VAL A 199 -2.83 13.22 21.55
N ASP A 200 -3.87 12.48 21.15
CA ASP A 200 -3.76 11.54 20.02
C ASP A 200 -3.55 12.28 18.69
N ASN A 201 -4.22 13.41 18.46
CA ASN A 201 -4.04 14.21 17.25
C ASN A 201 -2.65 14.85 17.18
N GLU A 202 -2.07 15.27 18.31
CA GLU A 202 -0.69 15.76 18.39
C GLU A 202 0.31 14.66 18.01
N ARG A 203 0.11 13.43 18.48
CA ARG A 203 0.93 12.27 18.07
C ARG A 203 0.80 11.98 16.57
N VAL A 204 -0.42 12.11 16.01
CA VAL A 204 -0.65 11.98 14.57
C VAL A 204 0.12 13.06 13.81
N ILE A 205 0.01 14.33 14.22
CA ILE A 205 0.71 15.45 13.58
C ILE A 205 2.23 15.24 13.62
N GLU A 206 2.77 14.85 14.78
CA GLU A 206 4.21 14.62 14.93
C GLU A 206 4.69 13.48 14.04
N ASN A 207 3.97 12.35 14.01
CA ASN A 207 4.28 11.27 13.10
C ASN A 207 4.23 11.76 11.64
N TYR A 208 3.21 12.52 11.27
CA TYR A 208 3.04 13.01 9.90
C TYR A 208 4.16 13.95 9.48
N ARG A 209 4.58 14.89 10.34
CA ARG A 209 5.73 15.78 10.09
C ARG A 209 7.03 14.99 9.95
N ARG A 210 7.29 14.07 10.88
CA ARG A 210 8.48 13.23 10.85
C ARG A 210 8.56 12.42 9.55
N ARG A 211 7.47 11.75 9.17
CA ARG A 211 7.41 10.94 7.94
C ARG A 211 7.54 11.79 6.68
N ALA A 212 6.95 12.99 6.67
CA ALA A 212 7.08 13.95 5.56
C ALA A 212 8.52 14.44 5.37
N ALA A 213 9.34 14.47 6.43
CA ALA A 213 10.74 14.90 6.35
C ALA A 213 11.72 13.80 5.91
N GLU A 214 11.26 12.56 5.72
CA GLU A 214 12.13 11.43 5.35
C GLU A 214 12.56 11.46 3.88
N VAL A 215 11.77 12.12 3.03
CA VAL A 215 12.02 12.22 1.60
C VAL A 215 12.33 13.68 1.26
N PRO A 216 13.40 13.97 0.48
CA PRO A 216 13.72 15.34 0.07
C PRO A 216 12.57 16.05 -0.66
N ASN A 217 12.41 17.36 -0.44
CA ASN A 217 11.37 18.17 -1.09
C ASN A 217 11.41 18.09 -2.62
N ALA A 218 12.61 17.98 -3.23
CA ALA A 218 12.73 17.82 -4.68
C ALA A 218 12.01 16.57 -5.20
N ILE A 219 12.07 15.46 -4.45
CA ILE A 219 11.36 14.22 -4.80
C ILE A 219 9.85 14.39 -4.58
N HIS A 220 9.42 15.09 -3.53
CA HIS A 220 8.01 15.44 -3.34
C HIS A 220 7.45 16.23 -4.54
N GLU A 221 8.20 17.21 -5.03
CA GLU A 221 7.82 18.04 -6.18
C GLU A 221 7.79 17.22 -7.48
N GLU A 222 8.83 16.44 -7.76
CA GLU A 222 8.91 15.57 -8.92
C GLU A 222 7.74 14.58 -8.97
N ARG A 223 7.52 13.86 -7.87
CA ARG A 223 6.45 12.86 -7.76
C ARG A 223 5.07 13.50 -7.80
N SER A 224 4.91 14.70 -7.23
CA SER A 224 3.68 15.50 -7.35
C SER A 224 3.37 15.87 -8.80
N LYS A 225 4.36 16.30 -9.59
CA LYS A 225 4.18 16.64 -11.00
C LYS A 225 3.77 15.41 -11.81
N ARG A 226 4.49 14.29 -11.64
CA ARG A 226 4.15 13.03 -12.32
C ARG A 226 2.74 12.55 -11.97
N PHE A 227 2.36 12.66 -10.70
CA PHE A 227 1.01 12.32 -10.26
C PHE A 227 -0.05 13.18 -10.96
N ASP A 228 0.16 14.50 -11.07
CA ASP A 228 -0.75 15.38 -11.80
C ASP A 228 -0.83 15.06 -13.30
N GLU A 229 0.28 14.65 -13.94
CA GLU A 229 0.32 14.23 -15.34
C GLU A 229 -0.45 12.92 -15.59
N CYS A 230 -0.35 11.97 -14.65
CA CYS A 230 -1.09 10.71 -14.68
C CYS A 230 -2.59 10.92 -14.41
N LEU A 231 -2.95 11.94 -13.64
CA LEU A 231 -4.34 12.28 -13.33
C LEU A 231 -5.03 12.95 -14.52
N ARG A 232 -5.59 12.14 -15.44
CA ARG A 232 -6.41 12.65 -16.55
C ARG A 232 -7.89 12.54 -16.25
N GLN A 233 -8.64 13.63 -16.46
CA GLN A 233 -10.11 13.66 -16.32
C GLN A 233 -10.60 13.16 -14.94
N GLY A 234 -9.82 13.35 -13.87
CA GLY A 234 -10.18 12.88 -12.53
C GLY A 234 -10.17 11.37 -12.37
N ARG A 235 -9.33 10.66 -13.14
CA ARG A 235 -9.18 9.19 -13.09
C ARG A 235 -7.72 8.83 -12.94
N ILE A 236 -7.47 7.76 -12.19
CA ILE A 236 -6.18 7.09 -12.09
C ILE A 236 -6.39 5.66 -12.57
N THR A 237 -5.47 5.18 -13.39
CA THR A 237 -5.38 3.79 -13.82
C THR A 237 -4.05 3.26 -13.34
N GLU A 238 -4.09 2.15 -12.61
CA GLU A 238 -2.90 1.38 -12.26
C GLU A 238 -3.01 -0.01 -12.89
N THR A 239 -1.89 -0.54 -13.37
CA THR A 239 -1.79 -1.89 -13.91
C THR A 239 -0.77 -2.70 -13.12
N TYR A 240 -1.01 -4.01 -13.07
CA TYR A 240 -0.26 -4.96 -12.25
C TYR A 240 -0.11 -6.27 -13.00
N ARG A 241 0.88 -7.06 -12.59
CA ARG A 241 1.02 -8.45 -13.03
C ARG A 241 0.73 -9.37 -11.87
N ARG A 242 -0.19 -10.31 -12.04
CA ARG A 242 -0.30 -11.44 -11.10
C ARG A 242 0.92 -12.34 -11.32
N ILE A 243 1.62 -12.65 -10.25
CA ILE A 243 2.84 -13.46 -10.27
C ILE A 243 2.69 -14.63 -9.30
N ASP A 244 3.44 -15.71 -9.52
CA ASP A 244 3.52 -16.77 -8.52
C ASP A 244 4.39 -16.32 -7.32
N LEU A 245 4.29 -17.07 -6.23
CA LEU A 245 5.03 -16.77 -5.01
C LEU A 245 6.54 -16.79 -5.24
N LYS A 246 7.07 -17.74 -6.02
CA LYS A 246 8.51 -17.82 -6.26
C LYS A 246 9.02 -16.53 -6.89
N HIS A 247 8.33 -16.03 -7.91
CA HIS A 247 8.66 -14.76 -8.56
C HIS A 247 8.56 -13.57 -7.61
N ALA A 248 7.65 -13.59 -6.63
CA ALA A 248 7.57 -12.54 -5.61
C ALA A 248 8.76 -12.60 -4.63
N LEU A 249 9.11 -13.80 -4.17
CA LEU A 249 10.23 -14.02 -3.24
C LEU A 249 11.58 -13.64 -3.86
N ASP A 250 11.77 -13.93 -5.15
CA ASP A 250 12.95 -13.57 -5.94
C ASP A 250 13.12 -12.03 -6.14
N ARG A 251 12.22 -11.20 -5.60
CA ARG A 251 12.24 -9.72 -5.70
C ARG A 251 12.26 -9.00 -4.34
N LEU A 252 12.53 -9.72 -3.25
CA LEU A 252 12.49 -9.17 -1.89
C LEU A 252 13.75 -8.38 -1.48
N CYS A 253 14.72 -8.20 -2.36
CA CYS A 253 15.89 -7.35 -2.12
C CYS A 253 16.13 -6.45 -3.34
N MET A 254 16.75 -5.30 -3.11
CA MET A 254 17.24 -4.45 -4.19
C MET A 254 18.58 -4.95 -4.70
N ASP A 255 18.76 -4.94 -6.03
CA ASP A 255 20.10 -4.72 -6.55
C ASP A 255 20.55 -3.34 -6.08
N LEU A 256 21.64 -3.30 -5.31
CA LEU A 256 22.45 -2.09 -5.26
C LEU A 256 22.90 -1.88 -6.72
N LEU A 257 22.20 -1.02 -7.45
CA LEU A 257 22.70 -0.50 -8.71
C LEU A 257 24.08 0.10 -8.40
N SER A 258 25.12 -0.65 -8.77
CA SER A 258 26.53 -0.28 -8.67
C SER A 258 26.86 0.84 -9.63
#